data_AF-A0AAV2R7F7-F1
#
_entry.id   AF-A0AAV2R7F7-F1
#
_cell.length_a   1.000
_cell.length_b   1.000
_cell.length_c   1.000
_cell.angle_alpha   90.00
_cell.angle_beta   90.00
_cell.angle_gamma   90.00
#
_symmetry.space_group_name_H-M   'P 1'
#
loop_
_entity.id
_entity.type
_entity.pdbx_description
1 polymer ?
#
loop_
_entity_poly.entity_id
_entity_poly.type
_entity_poly.pdbx_seq_one_letter_code
_entity_poly.pdbx_strand_id
1 'polypeptide(L)'
;MARGRANRRGSARGPATQVLPVPILDRDERYVYFRCDLKKWCASTRLKPSERATLIYFHLPERAQDATRHISTEQLRGPTGVDILLKELDSVYLPAKSYRRQQAFKKIIKIKRSPEVPVMEFLAVFKTAYHD
;
A
#
# COMPACT_ATOMS: atom_id res chain seq x y z
N MET A 1 3.08 -68.34 -15.24
CA MET A 1 2.94 -67.42 -14.08
C MET A 1 3.34 -66.02 -14.51
N ALA A 2 2.37 -65.13 -14.70
CA ALA A 2 2.56 -63.79 -15.30
C ALA A 2 2.70 -62.70 -14.22
N ARG A 3 3.66 -61.79 -14.46
CA ARG A 3 4.04 -60.66 -13.60
C ARG A 3 2.99 -59.55 -13.61
N GLY A 4 2.49 -59.14 -12.43
CA GLY A 4 1.66 -57.96 -12.26
C GLY A 4 2.49 -56.70 -12.00
N ARG A 5 2.60 -55.82 -13.00
CA ARG A 5 3.16 -54.45 -12.86
C ARG A 5 2.14 -53.54 -12.15
N ALA A 6 2.47 -53.05 -10.96
CA ALA A 6 1.71 -52.00 -10.28
C ALA A 6 2.03 -50.63 -10.92
N ASN A 7 1.04 -50.05 -11.60
CA ASN A 7 1.11 -48.75 -12.25
C ASN A 7 0.89 -47.63 -11.21
N ARG A 8 1.97 -47.05 -10.67
CA ARG A 8 1.91 -45.85 -9.84
C ARG A 8 1.73 -44.63 -10.74
N ARG A 9 0.50 -44.14 -10.89
CA ARG A 9 0.27 -42.82 -11.49
C ARG A 9 0.73 -41.76 -10.50
N GLY A 10 1.87 -41.15 -10.79
CA GLY A 10 2.30 -39.92 -10.16
C GLY A 10 1.25 -38.84 -10.40
N SER A 11 0.61 -38.40 -9.32
CA SER A 11 -0.19 -37.18 -9.33
C SER A 11 0.78 -36.02 -9.56
N ALA A 12 0.73 -35.44 -10.76
CA ALA A 12 1.46 -34.23 -11.09
C ALA A 12 0.93 -33.11 -10.19
N ARG A 13 1.67 -32.78 -9.12
CA ARG A 13 1.49 -31.51 -8.41
C ARG A 13 1.73 -30.41 -9.42
N GLY A 14 0.65 -29.71 -9.81
CA GLY A 14 0.75 -28.49 -10.61
C GLY A 14 1.71 -27.50 -9.93
N PRO A 15 2.33 -26.58 -10.70
CA PRO A 15 3.31 -25.65 -10.16
C PRO A 15 2.69 -24.88 -8.99
N ALA A 16 3.38 -24.88 -7.85
CA ALA A 16 2.98 -24.13 -6.67
C ALA A 16 2.73 -22.68 -7.10
N THR A 17 1.51 -22.18 -6.87
CA THR A 17 1.19 -20.78 -7.17
C THR A 17 2.03 -19.95 -6.22
N GLN A 18 3.11 -19.34 -6.72
CA GLN A 18 3.88 -18.36 -5.94
C GLN A 18 2.97 -17.17 -5.67
N VAL A 19 2.42 -17.12 -4.45
CA VAL A 19 1.71 -15.96 -3.94
C VAL A 19 2.79 -14.94 -3.59
N LEU A 20 2.79 -13.80 -4.30
CA LEU A 20 3.67 -12.68 -3.95
C LEU A 20 3.35 -12.24 -2.51
N PRO A 21 4.37 -12.02 -1.66
CA PRO A 21 4.14 -11.58 -0.29
C PRO A 21 3.36 -10.26 -0.28
N VAL A 22 2.40 -10.14 0.64
CA VAL A 22 1.63 -8.90 0.81
C VAL A 22 2.58 -7.81 1.32
N PRO A 23 2.54 -6.59 0.77
CA PRO A 23 3.25 -5.46 1.34
C PRO A 23 2.90 -5.25 2.81
N ILE A 24 3.87 -4.88 3.63
CA ILE A 24 3.69 -4.69 5.08
C ILE A 24 3.71 -3.21 5.38
N LEU A 25 2.75 -2.74 6.18
CA LEU A 25 2.78 -1.41 6.76
C LEU A 25 3.61 -1.45 8.04
N ASP A 26 4.88 -1.09 7.93
CA ASP A 26 5.86 -1.10 9.02
C ASP A 26 5.75 0.13 9.93
N ARG A 27 5.50 1.31 9.34
CA ARG A 27 5.41 2.60 10.02
C ARG A 27 4.34 3.47 9.37
N ASP A 28 3.61 4.21 10.19
CA ASP A 28 2.55 5.14 9.75
C ASP A 28 3.02 6.13 8.67
N GLU A 29 4.22 6.68 8.83
CA GLU A 29 4.84 7.65 7.89
C GLU A 29 5.03 7.07 6.49
N ARG A 30 5.15 5.73 6.39
CA ARG A 30 5.34 5.01 5.14
C ARG A 30 4.03 4.61 4.47
N TYR A 31 2.89 4.99 5.04
CA TYR A 31 1.58 4.62 4.50
C TYR A 31 1.40 4.98 3.01
N VAL A 32 1.92 6.12 2.55
CA VAL A 32 1.84 6.52 1.14
C VAL A 32 2.59 5.52 0.23
N TYR A 33 3.78 5.07 0.66
CA TYR A 33 4.56 4.06 -0.08
C TYR A 33 3.88 2.70 -0.02
N PHE A 34 3.45 2.27 1.17
CA PHE A 34 2.66 1.06 1.37
C PHE A 34 1.45 1.01 0.43
N ARG A 35 0.67 2.09 0.34
CA ARG A 35 -0.50 2.19 -0.54
C ARG A 35 -0.14 2.05 -2.02
N CYS A 36 0.98 2.65 -2.44
CA CYS A 36 1.49 2.50 -3.81
C CYS A 36 1.92 1.05 -4.09
N ASP A 37 2.61 0.42 -3.16
CA ASP A 37 3.08 -0.96 -3.31
C ASP A 37 1.93 -1.96 -3.25
N LEU A 38 0.91 -1.70 -2.44
CA LEU A 38 -0.33 -2.47 -2.40
C LEU A 38 -1.05 -2.46 -3.75
N LYS A 39 -1.12 -1.30 -4.42
CA LYS A 39 -1.71 -1.19 -5.76
C LYS A 39 -0.93 -1.99 -6.80
N LYS A 40 0.40 -1.91 -6.78
CA LYS A 40 1.26 -2.72 -7.65
C LYS A 40 1.06 -4.21 -7.37
N TRP A 41 1.01 -4.61 -6.10
CA TRP A 41 0.80 -5.98 -5.67
C TRP A 41 -0.58 -6.50 -6.11
N CYS A 42 -1.65 -5.71 -5.98
CA CYS A 42 -2.97 -6.09 -6.49
C CYS A 42 -3.00 -6.28 -8.01
N ALA A 43 -2.19 -5.53 -8.76
CA ALA A 43 -2.07 -5.70 -10.21
C ALA A 43 -1.24 -6.93 -10.60
N SER A 44 -0.24 -7.32 -9.80
CA SER A 44 0.68 -8.42 -10.10
C SER A 44 0.27 -9.76 -9.50
N THR A 45 -0.57 -9.77 -8.46
CA THR A 45 -1.01 -10.99 -7.78
C THR A 45 -2.02 -11.78 -8.60
N ARG A 46 -1.90 -13.11 -8.56
CA ARG A 46 -2.87 -14.05 -9.16
C ARG A 46 -4.06 -14.34 -8.27
N LEU A 47 -4.10 -13.77 -7.05
CA LEU A 47 -5.23 -13.93 -6.13
C LEU A 47 -6.49 -13.32 -6.71
N LYS A 48 -7.64 -13.94 -6.41
CA LYS A 48 -8.94 -13.40 -6.80
C LYS A 48 -9.20 -12.09 -6.05
N PRO A 49 -9.94 -11.13 -6.64
CA PRO A 49 -10.31 -9.89 -5.95
C PRO A 49 -10.91 -10.13 -4.56
N SER A 50 -11.73 -11.19 -4.42
CA SER A 50 -12.37 -11.59 -3.16
C SER A 50 -11.40 -12.07 -2.07
N GLU A 51 -10.20 -12.50 -2.44
CA GLU A 51 -9.18 -13.01 -1.50
C GLU A 51 -8.19 -11.92 -1.11
N ARG A 52 -7.97 -10.93 -1.98
CA ARG A 52 -6.97 -9.87 -1.79
C ARG A 52 -7.21 -9.05 -0.54
N ALA A 53 -8.39 -8.45 -0.39
CA ALA A 53 -8.66 -7.54 0.74
C ALA A 53 -8.61 -8.27 2.08
N THR A 54 -9.12 -9.50 2.13
CA THR A 54 -9.05 -10.36 3.32
C THR A 54 -7.61 -10.64 3.71
N LEU A 55 -6.76 -11.00 2.73
CA LEU A 55 -5.36 -11.28 2.99
C LEU A 55 -4.60 -10.03 3.46
N ILE A 56 -4.89 -8.88 2.86
CA ILE A 56 -4.31 -7.59 3.27
C ILE A 56 -4.72 -7.27 4.70
N TYR A 57 -6.01 -7.41 5.05
CA TYR A 57 -6.54 -7.15 6.39
C TYR A 57 -5.77 -7.91 7.48
N PHE A 58 -5.46 -9.18 7.26
CA PHE A 58 -4.70 -10.00 8.22
C PHE A 58 -3.24 -9.56 8.40
N HIS A 59 -2.67 -8.85 7.44
CA HIS A 59 -1.29 -8.33 7.51
C HIS A 59 -1.23 -6.86 7.97
N LEU A 60 -2.38 -6.25 8.28
CA LEU A 60 -2.42 -4.90 8.82
C LEU A 60 -1.92 -4.88 10.27
N PRO A 61 -1.18 -3.84 10.68
CA PRO A 61 -0.85 -3.62 12.08
C PRO A 61 -2.12 -3.31 12.90
N GLU A 62 -2.03 -3.47 14.22
CA GLU A 62 -3.16 -3.35 15.16
C GLU A 62 -3.99 -2.06 14.95
N ARG A 63 -3.35 -0.89 14.88
CA ARG A 63 -4.03 0.39 14.62
C ARG A 63 -4.81 0.42 13.30
N ALA A 64 -4.28 -0.20 12.26
CA ALA A 64 -4.93 -0.30 10.96
C ALA A 64 -6.09 -1.31 10.97
N GLN A 65 -5.97 -2.38 11.76
CA GLN A 65 -7.07 -3.33 11.99
C GLN A 65 -8.21 -2.66 12.77
N ASP A 66 -7.91 -1.93 13.83
CA ASP A 66 -8.92 -1.19 14.61
C ASP A 66 -9.70 -0.20 13.72
N ALA A 67 -9.00 0.50 12.84
CA ALA A 67 -9.59 1.43 11.88
C ALA A 67 -10.47 0.77 10.81
N THR A 68 -10.30 -0.53 10.56
CA THR A 68 -11.00 -1.26 9.49
C THR A 68 -11.94 -2.33 10.01
N ARG A 69 -12.05 -2.48 11.35
CA ARG A 69 -12.80 -3.54 12.02
C ARG A 69 -14.30 -3.51 11.74
N HIS A 70 -14.85 -2.35 11.37
CA HIS A 70 -16.27 -2.20 11.02
C HIS A 70 -16.60 -2.71 9.61
N ILE A 71 -15.61 -3.00 8.78
CA ILE A 71 -15.83 -3.53 7.42
C ILE A 71 -16.24 -5.00 7.53
N SER A 72 -17.39 -5.35 6.95
CA SER A 72 -17.87 -6.73 7.00
C SER A 72 -17.04 -7.65 6.10
N THR A 73 -17.03 -8.95 6.42
CA THR A 73 -16.37 -9.97 5.58
C THR A 73 -16.93 -10.00 4.15
N GLU A 74 -18.22 -9.70 3.99
CA GLU A 74 -18.87 -9.61 2.67
C GLU A 74 -18.34 -8.43 1.86
N GLN A 75 -18.16 -7.27 2.51
CA GLN A 75 -17.56 -6.09 1.89
C GLN A 75 -16.10 -6.35 1.50
N LEU A 76 -15.32 -7.01 2.37
CA LEU A 76 -13.92 -7.39 2.07
C LEU A 76 -13.82 -8.37 0.90
N ARG A 77 -14.76 -9.31 0.77
CA ARG A 77 -14.77 -10.29 -0.33
C ARG A 77 -15.35 -9.73 -1.62
N GLY A 78 -15.90 -8.52 -1.60
CA GLY A 78 -16.44 -7.85 -2.77
C GLY A 78 -15.35 -7.44 -3.79
N PRO A 79 -15.75 -7.13 -5.03
CA PRO A 79 -14.82 -6.65 -6.07
C PRO A 79 -14.13 -5.34 -5.69
N THR A 80 -14.75 -4.54 -4.82
CA THR A 80 -14.24 -3.27 -4.31
C THR A 80 -13.64 -3.37 -2.90
N GLY A 81 -13.46 -4.58 -2.36
CA GLY A 81 -13.02 -4.77 -0.97
C GLY A 81 -11.69 -4.10 -0.64
N VAL A 82 -10.73 -4.13 -1.58
CA VAL A 82 -9.44 -3.44 -1.42
C VAL A 82 -9.61 -1.93 -1.40
N ASP A 83 -10.51 -1.38 -2.23
CA ASP A 83 -10.76 0.06 -2.28
C ASP A 83 -11.46 0.56 -1.01
N ILE A 84 -12.40 -0.21 -0.47
CA ILE A 84 -13.05 0.08 0.81
C ILE A 84 -12.01 0.10 1.93
N LEU A 85 -11.16 -0.93 1.99
CA LEU A 85 -10.08 -1.02 2.98
C LEU A 85 -9.13 0.18 2.89
N LEU A 86 -8.66 0.52 1.68
CA LEU A 86 -7.77 1.66 1.45
C LEU A 86 -8.43 3.00 1.81
N LYS A 87 -9.74 3.15 1.60
CA LYS A 87 -10.45 4.38 1.95
C LYS A 87 -10.49 4.61 3.46
N GLU A 88 -10.73 3.56 4.23
CA GLU A 88 -10.71 3.64 5.69
C GLU A 88 -9.31 3.92 6.21
N LEU A 89 -8.29 3.23 5.68
CA LEU A 89 -6.90 3.51 6.02
C LEU A 89 -6.47 4.92 5.61
N ASP A 90 -6.94 5.42 4.46
CA ASP A 90 -6.70 6.79 4.00
C ASP A 90 -7.23 7.80 5.04
N SER A 91 -8.35 7.52 5.72
CA SER A 91 -8.90 8.41 6.76
C SER A 91 -8.01 8.52 8.01
N VAL A 92 -7.25 7.48 8.32
CA VAL A 92 -6.40 7.40 9.52
C VAL A 92 -4.97 7.86 9.24
N TYR A 93 -4.42 7.48 8.10
CA TYR A 93 -3.02 7.66 7.78
C TYR A 93 -2.75 8.81 6.80
N LEU A 94 -3.74 9.26 6.02
CA LEU A 94 -3.58 10.46 5.21
C LEU A 94 -4.12 11.67 5.99
N PRO A 95 -3.26 12.60 6.42
CA PRO A 95 -3.76 13.87 6.94
C PRO A 95 -4.68 14.53 5.91
N ALA A 96 -5.74 15.17 6.40
CA ALA A 96 -6.71 15.88 5.56
C ALA A 96 -5.99 16.77 4.54
N LYS A 97 -6.54 16.86 3.33
CA LYS A 97 -5.96 17.67 2.23
C LYS A 97 -5.71 19.13 2.64
N SER A 98 -6.48 19.66 3.58
CA SER A 98 -6.28 20.98 4.21
C SER A 98 -5.01 21.02 5.07
N TYR A 99 -4.79 20.04 5.92
CA TYR A 99 -3.59 19.92 6.76
C TYR A 99 -2.32 19.78 5.92
N ARG A 100 -2.35 18.96 4.85
CA ARG A 100 -1.21 18.84 3.91
C ARG A 100 -0.87 20.16 3.25
N ARG A 101 -1.88 20.90 2.78
CA ARG A 101 -1.70 22.25 2.21
C ARG A 101 -1.15 23.22 3.25
N GLN A 102 -1.64 23.17 4.48
CA GLN A 102 -1.14 24.00 5.56
C GLN A 102 0.33 23.69 5.89
N GLN A 103 0.72 22.42 5.89
CA GLN A 103 2.11 22.02 6.13
C GLN A 103 3.04 22.40 4.97
N ALA A 104 2.61 22.21 3.72
CA ALA A 104 3.34 22.69 2.55
C ALA A 104 3.52 24.21 2.59
N PHE A 105 2.45 24.95 2.89
CA PHE A 105 2.51 26.40 3.07
C PHE A 105 3.48 26.80 4.20
N LYS A 106 3.39 26.15 5.37
CA LYS A 106 4.32 26.36 6.49
C LYS A 106 5.78 26.07 6.11
N LYS A 107 6.05 25.08 5.26
CA LYS A 107 7.39 24.76 4.76
C LYS A 107 7.90 25.88 3.84
N ILE A 108 7.07 26.37 2.92
CA ILE A 108 7.41 27.43 1.97
C ILE A 108 7.69 28.77 2.68
N ILE A 109 6.82 29.20 3.59
CA ILE A 109 6.99 30.50 4.30
C ILE A 109 8.23 30.54 5.21
N LYS A 110 8.76 29.37 5.60
CA LYS A 110 9.99 29.26 6.40
C LYS A 110 11.25 29.42 5.55
N ILE A 111 11.15 29.27 4.24
CA ILE A 111 12.29 29.46 3.33
C ILE A 111 12.49 30.97 3.14
N LYS A 112 13.47 31.51 3.86
CA LYS A 112 13.91 32.90 3.73
C LYS A 112 15.30 32.95 3.13
N ARG A 113 15.52 33.89 2.22
CA ARG A 113 16.85 34.14 1.64
C ARG A 113 17.74 34.77 2.71
N SER A 114 18.89 34.17 2.99
CA SER A 114 19.95 34.87 3.74
C SER A 114 20.50 36.03 2.90
N PRO A 115 20.82 37.20 3.49
CA PRO A 115 21.37 38.33 2.74
C PRO A 115 22.60 37.98 1.91
N GLU A 116 23.40 37.01 2.36
CA GLU A 116 24.64 36.52 1.73
C GLU A 116 24.40 35.64 0.50
N VAL A 117 23.19 35.09 0.32
CA VAL A 117 22.88 34.15 -0.77
C VAL A 117 22.43 34.91 -2.02
N PRO A 118 23.07 34.72 -3.19
CA PRO A 118 22.65 35.29 -4.45
C PRO A 118 21.20 34.90 -4.81
N VAL A 119 20.45 35.83 -5.38
CA VAL A 119 19.02 35.65 -5.69
C VAL A 119 18.78 34.44 -6.60
N MET A 120 19.64 34.22 -7.60
CA MET A 120 19.49 33.10 -8.54
C MET A 120 19.66 31.73 -7.88
N GLU A 121 20.58 31.63 -6.92
CA GLU A 121 20.82 30.41 -6.15
C GLU A 121 19.65 30.11 -5.21
N PHE A 122 19.14 31.15 -4.55
CA PHE A 122 17.93 31.05 -3.74
C PHE A 122 16.71 30.60 -4.56
N LEU A 123 16.51 31.14 -5.76
CA LEU A 123 15.39 30.77 -6.63
C LEU A 123 15.47 29.31 -7.09
N ALA A 124 16.66 28.78 -7.34
CA ALA A 124 16.85 27.36 -7.68
C ALA A 124 16.45 26.44 -6.51
N VAL A 125 16.88 26.77 -5.29
CA VAL A 125 16.53 26.03 -4.06
C VAL A 125 15.05 26.17 -3.69
N PHE A 126 14.48 27.35 -3.91
CA PHE A 126 13.06 27.58 -3.67
C PHE A 126 12.19 26.78 -4.64
N LYS A 127 12.60 26.69 -5.92
CA LYS A 127 11.88 25.96 -6.95
C LYS A 127 11.84 24.45 -6.67
N THR A 128 12.94 23.86 -6.23
CA THR A 128 12.94 22.44 -5.81
C THR A 128 12.03 22.21 -4.61
N ALA A 129 12.09 23.08 -3.59
CA ALA A 129 11.23 22.96 -2.41
C ALA A 129 9.72 23.21 -2.68
N TYR A 130 9.37 23.93 -3.75
CA TYR A 130 7.99 24.18 -4.18
C TYR A 130 7.38 22.99 -4.94
N HIS A 131 8.21 22.12 -5.51
CA HIS A 131 7.78 20.98 -6.33
C HIS A 131 7.91 19.60 -5.64
N ASP A 132 8.38 19.57 -4.39
CA ASP A 132 8.37 18.41 -3.47
C ASP A 132 7.03 18.26 -2.71
#